data_AF-A0A9E2CJC9-F1
#
_entry.id   AF-A0A9E2CJC9-F1
#
_cell.length_a   1.000
_cell.length_b   1.000
_cell.length_c   1.000
_cell.angle_alpha   90.00
_cell.angle_beta   90.00
_cell.angle_gamma   90.00
#
_symmetry.space_group_name_H-M   'P 1'
#
loop_
_entity.id
_entity.type
_entity.pdbx_description
1 polymer ?
#
loop_
_entity_poly.entity_id
_entity_poly.type
_entity_poly.pdbx_seq_one_letter_code
_entity_poly.pdbx_strand_id
1 'polypeptide(L)'
;MQHKSVLLAAILLGSTSSAAATGSADSAAGDGSSAQPPPPLIAIKQTTSTPIVYLEHTGAYWTIGDPLAEIRQYMIERGEPGPWFIRFLDHPHKVPPDSLRSWVGFASSTPPEPSPTYITGTLPSELVVYLRVGKSAVADRRQLSAMTKWALRRGYVVIGPVTQIFSLPDIENASERQAELQLVVRPSDEPASDANRRSSPVDQGRRPAPAPFQPRDAASKPIKTMAEPADAAPIDPAGMTEPAAARAGTHDHGAGRITPPVPASLNELAEAGRYDELAKRLLPRAAELAPAQQVWVSRFVHRVAAAGRGIKKLYPGEEHAAVVLAEALVQRFNEISKGFTVDPLDDWAEVARAALDPRAAAWQDLIREVDGLLGAIAYRSLNPDAINSRLLQAVQRAHELLQTDEVDNAGIPPAD
;
A
#
# COMPACT_ATOMS: atom_id res chain seq x y z
N MET A 1 27.17 33.31 7.86
CA MET A 1 26.61 34.45 7.10
C MET A 1 26.49 34.04 5.64
N GLN A 2 25.23 34.03 5.15
CA GLN A 2 24.76 34.29 3.78
C GLN A 2 25.36 33.47 2.62
N HIS A 3 24.64 32.48 2.10
CA HIS A 3 23.59 32.56 1.05
C HIS A 3 24.04 33.03 -0.33
N LYS A 4 23.93 32.10 -1.31
CA LYS A 4 23.41 32.24 -2.69
C LYS A 4 23.58 30.86 -3.35
N SER A 5 22.56 30.02 -3.53
CA SER A 5 21.37 30.12 -4.40
C SER A 5 21.70 30.48 -5.85
N VAL A 6 21.69 29.47 -6.72
CA VAL A 6 21.16 29.58 -8.08
C VAL A 6 20.25 28.38 -8.34
N LEU A 7 19.00 28.74 -8.59
CA LEU A 7 17.84 27.97 -8.98
C LEU A 7 17.90 27.74 -10.50
N LEU A 8 17.47 26.57 -10.99
CA LEU A 8 16.72 26.53 -12.24
C LEU A 8 15.48 25.67 -12.03
N ALA A 9 14.33 26.34 -12.04
CA ALA A 9 12.99 25.81 -12.00
C ALA A 9 12.21 26.33 -13.22
N ALA A 10 11.20 25.54 -13.62
CA ALA A 10 10.08 25.75 -14.57
C ALA A 10 10.05 24.58 -15.57
N ILE A 11 8.97 23.83 -15.80
CA ILE A 11 7.54 24.18 -16.06
C ILE A 11 6.66 22.95 -15.65
N LEU A 12 5.78 23.05 -14.63
CA LEU A 12 4.30 23.29 -14.60
C LEU A 12 3.43 22.10 -15.11
N LEU A 13 2.64 21.40 -14.26
CA LEU A 13 1.35 21.70 -13.59
C LEU A 13 0.10 21.24 -14.38
N GLY A 14 -0.77 20.52 -13.66
CA GLY A 14 -2.15 20.19 -14.01
C GLY A 14 -2.97 20.09 -12.73
N SER A 15 -3.22 21.23 -12.09
CA SER A 15 -4.16 21.39 -10.98
C SER A 15 -4.78 22.77 -11.11
N THR A 16 -6.08 22.85 -11.36
CA THR A 16 -6.85 24.07 -11.14
C THR A 16 -7.91 23.80 -10.10
N SER A 17 -7.81 24.58 -9.03
CA SER A 17 -8.82 24.75 -7.99
C SER A 17 -9.94 25.64 -8.52
N SER A 18 -11.17 25.27 -8.17
CA SER A 18 -12.38 26.07 -8.33
C SER A 18 -12.37 27.26 -7.36
N ALA A 19 -12.70 28.45 -7.85
CA ALA A 19 -13.15 29.58 -7.05
C ALA A 19 -14.28 30.29 -7.80
N ALA A 20 -15.35 30.58 -7.07
CA ALA A 20 -16.61 31.11 -7.56
C ALA A 20 -16.49 32.53 -8.13
N ALA A 21 -17.20 32.78 -9.22
CA ALA A 21 -17.65 34.10 -9.61
C ALA A 21 -19.09 33.99 -10.18
N THR A 22 -20.00 34.69 -9.51
CA THR A 22 -21.38 34.96 -9.92
C THR A 22 -21.40 35.84 -11.18
N GLY A 23 -22.22 35.49 -12.18
CA GLY A 23 -22.55 36.42 -13.27
C GLY A 23 -23.09 35.80 -14.56
N SER A 24 -24.42 35.67 -14.63
CA SER A 24 -25.31 35.89 -15.79
C SER A 24 -25.15 35.11 -17.12
N ALA A 25 -26.09 34.18 -17.29
CA ALA A 25 -26.97 33.87 -18.44
C ALA A 25 -26.53 34.02 -19.91
N ASP A 26 -27.02 33.02 -20.67
CA ASP A 26 -27.14 32.88 -22.14
C ASP A 26 -25.90 32.45 -22.93
N SER A 27 -25.75 31.13 -23.12
CA SER A 27 -25.86 30.51 -24.46
C SER A 27 -25.42 29.04 -24.51
N ALA A 28 -26.23 28.25 -25.20
CA ALA A 28 -25.94 27.01 -25.94
C ALA A 28 -25.42 25.80 -25.15
N ALA A 29 -26.35 24.88 -24.87
CA ALA A 29 -26.10 23.48 -24.58
C ALA A 29 -25.34 22.82 -25.75
N GLY A 30 -24.02 22.68 -25.59
CA GLY A 30 -23.23 21.75 -26.38
C GLY A 30 -23.26 20.39 -25.70
N ASP A 31 -23.74 19.37 -26.41
CA ASP A 31 -23.66 17.95 -26.02
C ASP A 31 -22.19 17.56 -25.83
N GLY A 32 -21.70 17.74 -24.61
CA GLY A 32 -20.43 17.25 -24.12
C GLY A 32 -20.50 15.74 -23.95
N SER A 33 -20.64 15.01 -25.05
CA SER A 33 -20.45 13.56 -25.08
C SER A 33 -19.02 13.30 -24.66
N SER A 34 -18.83 12.99 -23.38
CA SER A 34 -17.57 12.51 -22.83
C SER A 34 -17.33 11.14 -23.45
N ALA A 35 -16.75 11.12 -24.64
CA ALA A 35 -16.34 9.89 -25.30
C ALA A 35 -15.44 9.14 -24.34
N GLN A 36 -15.94 8.03 -23.79
CA GLN A 36 -15.19 7.18 -22.91
C GLN A 36 -13.91 6.79 -23.66
N PRO A 37 -12.71 7.03 -23.10
CA PRO A 37 -11.48 6.72 -23.80
C PRO A 37 -11.48 5.24 -24.18
N PRO A 38 -11.00 4.88 -25.38
CA PRO A 38 -11.00 3.50 -25.82
C PRO A 38 -10.30 2.63 -24.77
N PRO A 39 -10.83 1.43 -24.47
CA PRO A 39 -10.23 0.55 -23.48
C PRO A 39 -8.76 0.30 -23.85
N PRO A 40 -7.87 0.21 -22.85
CA PRO A 40 -6.45 0.09 -23.13
C PRO A 40 -6.18 -1.24 -23.84
N LEU A 41 -5.41 -1.17 -24.93
CA LEU A 41 -5.16 -2.30 -25.80
C LEU A 41 -4.18 -3.28 -25.11
N ILE A 42 -4.70 -4.46 -24.70
CA ILE A 42 -3.89 -5.60 -24.26
C ILE A 42 -3.55 -6.44 -25.50
N ALA A 43 -2.27 -6.71 -25.72
CA ALA A 43 -1.78 -7.47 -26.86
C ALA A 43 -0.64 -8.43 -26.48
N ILE A 44 -0.20 -9.26 -27.42
CA ILE A 44 0.92 -10.19 -27.24
C ILE A 44 2.05 -9.84 -28.21
N LYS A 45 3.30 -9.98 -27.77
CA LYS A 45 4.49 -9.83 -28.62
C LYS A 45 5.62 -10.74 -28.15
N GLN A 46 6.53 -11.08 -29.06
CA GLN A 46 7.83 -11.63 -28.71
C GLN A 46 8.79 -10.47 -28.47
N THR A 47 9.46 -10.41 -27.31
CA THR A 47 10.51 -9.43 -27.05
C THR A 47 11.82 -9.88 -27.70
N THR A 48 12.73 -8.93 -27.96
CA THR A 48 14.09 -9.25 -28.40
C THR A 48 15.01 -9.37 -27.19
N SER A 49 16.02 -10.23 -27.30
CA SER A 49 17.10 -10.28 -26.32
C SER A 49 17.77 -8.91 -26.24
N THR A 50 17.89 -8.34 -25.04
CA THR A 50 18.31 -6.94 -24.86
C THR A 50 19.38 -6.83 -23.78
N PRO A 51 20.57 -6.27 -24.07
CA PRO A 51 21.58 -5.97 -23.06
C PRO A 51 21.04 -4.98 -22.05
N ILE A 52 21.34 -5.20 -20.76
CA ILE A 52 20.86 -4.35 -19.67
C ILE A 52 21.96 -4.01 -18.68
N VAL A 53 21.76 -2.87 -18.01
CA VAL A 53 22.42 -2.50 -16.76
C VAL A 53 21.37 -2.39 -15.69
N TYR A 54 21.63 -2.94 -14.52
CA TYR A 54 20.67 -2.87 -13.43
C TYR A 54 21.33 -2.92 -12.05
N LEU A 55 20.56 -2.48 -11.07
CA LEU A 55 20.77 -2.70 -9.65
C LEU A 55 19.79 -3.78 -9.19
N GLU A 56 20.26 -4.68 -8.33
CA GLU A 56 19.38 -5.53 -7.54
C GLU A 56 18.84 -4.74 -6.36
N HIS A 57 17.55 -4.90 -6.10
CA HIS A 57 16.88 -4.34 -4.95
C HIS A 57 16.19 -5.46 -4.19
N THR A 58 16.47 -5.54 -2.89
CA THR A 58 15.75 -6.41 -1.95
C THR A 58 15.01 -5.52 -0.95
N GLY A 59 13.71 -5.74 -0.81
CA GLY A 59 12.82 -4.94 0.01
C GLY A 59 11.53 -4.61 -0.72
N ALA A 60 10.67 -3.87 -0.04
CA ALA A 60 9.30 -3.69 -0.52
C ALA A 60 9.26 -2.92 -1.83
N TYR A 61 8.41 -3.31 -2.79
CA TYR A 61 8.39 -2.66 -4.10
C TYR A 61 8.08 -1.15 -4.09
N TRP A 62 7.49 -0.62 -3.02
CA TRP A 62 7.30 0.83 -2.89
C TRP A 62 8.58 1.59 -2.49
N THR A 63 9.69 0.91 -2.17
CA THR A 63 10.99 1.52 -1.82
C THR A 63 11.97 1.60 -2.99
N ILE A 64 11.56 1.16 -4.18
CA ILE A 64 12.41 1.15 -5.40
C ILE A 64 12.83 2.55 -5.89
N GLY A 65 12.28 3.63 -5.31
CA GLY A 65 12.58 5.00 -5.70
C GLY A 65 14.06 5.37 -5.61
N ASP A 66 14.77 4.88 -4.58
CA ASP A 66 16.20 5.16 -4.40
C ASP A 66 17.06 4.48 -5.49
N PRO A 67 16.98 3.14 -5.71
CA PRO A 67 17.68 2.50 -6.84
C PRO A 67 17.34 3.12 -8.19
N LEU A 68 16.09 3.57 -8.36
CA LEU A 68 15.64 4.19 -9.59
C LEU A 68 16.28 5.58 -9.83
N ALA A 69 16.49 6.35 -8.76
CA ALA A 69 17.22 7.61 -8.84
C ALA A 69 18.70 7.38 -9.14
N GLU A 70 19.31 6.37 -8.50
CA GLU A 70 20.71 5.99 -8.70
C GLU A 70 20.98 5.54 -10.12
N ILE A 71 20.18 4.60 -10.66
CA ILE A 71 20.38 4.13 -12.04
C ILE A 71 20.19 5.27 -13.04
N ARG A 72 19.26 6.19 -12.79
CA ARG A 72 19.04 7.36 -13.65
C ARG A 72 20.25 8.27 -13.67
N GLN A 73 20.88 8.51 -12.51
CA GLN A 73 22.09 9.32 -12.42
C GLN A 73 23.22 8.68 -13.23
N TYR A 74 23.40 7.37 -13.10
CA TYR A 74 24.38 6.61 -13.87
C TYR A 74 24.15 6.69 -15.39
N MET A 75 22.90 6.58 -15.85
CA MET A 75 22.55 6.75 -17.27
C MET A 75 22.96 8.12 -17.80
N ILE A 76 22.74 9.18 -17.02
CA ILE A 76 23.09 10.55 -17.39
C ILE A 76 24.61 10.71 -17.50
N GLU A 77 25.36 10.21 -16.53
CA GLU A 77 26.83 10.27 -16.52
C GLU A 77 27.47 9.56 -17.70
N ARG A 78 26.84 8.48 -18.18
CA ARG A 78 27.31 7.72 -19.35
C ARG A 78 26.77 8.22 -20.68
N GLY A 79 25.80 9.13 -20.68
CA GLY A 79 25.13 9.56 -21.91
C GLY A 79 24.39 8.42 -22.63
N GLU A 80 23.80 7.48 -21.87
CA GLU A 80 23.07 6.32 -22.41
C GLU A 80 21.55 6.50 -22.19
N PRO A 81 20.83 7.20 -23.08
CA PRO A 81 19.38 7.40 -22.97
C PRO A 81 18.62 6.14 -23.44
N GLY A 82 18.67 5.08 -22.65
CA GLY A 82 17.89 3.86 -22.87
C GLY A 82 16.51 3.90 -22.19
N PRO A 83 15.56 3.03 -22.59
CA PRO A 83 14.37 2.79 -21.78
C PRO A 83 14.77 2.11 -20.47
N TRP A 84 14.46 2.78 -19.37
CA TRP A 84 14.54 2.25 -18.02
C TRP A 84 13.39 1.28 -17.72
N PHE A 85 13.64 0.30 -16.84
CA PHE A 85 12.71 -0.74 -16.48
C PHE A 85 12.79 -1.08 -14.99
N ILE A 86 11.70 -1.65 -14.49
CA ILE A 86 11.64 -2.34 -13.21
C ILE A 86 11.13 -3.75 -13.48
N ARG A 87 11.84 -4.77 -13.00
CA ARG A 87 11.45 -6.19 -13.12
C ARG A 87 11.20 -6.77 -11.73
N PHE A 88 9.97 -7.15 -11.45
CA PHE A 88 9.52 -7.68 -10.16
C PHE A 88 9.64 -9.19 -10.16
N LEU A 89 10.62 -9.72 -9.41
CA LEU A 89 11.00 -11.14 -9.47
C LEU A 89 10.11 -12.03 -8.63
N ASP A 90 9.54 -11.47 -7.56
CA ASP A 90 8.74 -12.19 -6.59
C ASP A 90 7.28 -11.73 -6.59
N HIS A 91 6.38 -12.63 -6.19
CA HIS A 91 4.97 -12.30 -6.05
C HIS A 91 4.73 -11.62 -4.68
N PRO A 92 4.19 -10.39 -4.63
CA PRO A 92 4.11 -9.59 -3.40
C PRO A 92 3.15 -10.16 -2.34
N HIS A 93 2.32 -11.15 -2.69
CA HIS A 93 1.46 -11.87 -1.75
C HIS A 93 2.02 -13.22 -1.29
N LYS A 94 3.19 -13.64 -1.80
CA LYS A 94 3.83 -14.92 -1.43
C LYS A 94 5.16 -14.73 -0.72
N VAL A 95 5.78 -13.57 -0.93
CA VAL A 95 7.08 -13.23 -0.36
C VAL A 95 6.88 -12.02 0.56
N PRO A 96 7.37 -12.07 1.81
CA PRO A 96 7.30 -10.94 2.74
C PRO A 96 7.92 -9.68 2.15
N PRO A 97 7.40 -8.47 2.46
CA PRO A 97 7.85 -7.23 1.83
C PRO A 97 9.36 -6.96 1.93
N ASP A 98 10.00 -7.30 3.04
CA ASP A 98 11.45 -7.13 3.26
C ASP A 98 12.32 -8.08 2.42
N SER A 99 11.73 -9.14 1.89
CA SER A 99 12.39 -10.20 1.13
C SER A 99 12.06 -10.16 -0.36
N LEU A 100 11.24 -9.20 -0.80
CA LEU A 100 10.88 -9.04 -2.21
C LEU A 100 12.09 -8.61 -3.02
N ARG A 101 12.35 -9.27 -4.15
CA ARG A 101 13.45 -8.93 -5.05
C ARG A 101 12.95 -8.28 -6.33
N SER A 102 13.69 -7.28 -6.79
CA SER A 102 13.45 -6.60 -8.05
C SER A 102 14.75 -6.17 -8.70
N TRP A 103 14.73 -6.03 -10.02
CA TRP A 103 15.78 -5.36 -10.77
C TRP A 103 15.31 -3.98 -11.21
N VAL A 104 16.16 -2.97 -11.05
CA VAL A 104 15.91 -1.60 -11.51
C VAL A 104 17.05 -1.21 -12.44
N GLY A 105 16.74 -0.92 -13.70
CA GLY A 105 17.74 -0.88 -14.74
C GLY A 105 17.35 -0.09 -15.98
N PHE A 106 18.18 -0.18 -17.02
CA PHE A 106 17.88 0.30 -18.36
C PHE A 106 18.44 -0.63 -19.42
N ALA A 107 17.80 -0.61 -20.59
CA ALA A 107 18.33 -1.27 -21.78
C ALA A 107 19.50 -0.47 -22.34
N SER A 108 20.63 -1.12 -22.55
CA SER A 108 21.80 -0.51 -23.18
C SER A 108 21.97 -1.02 -24.61
N SER A 109 22.38 -0.13 -25.52
CA SER A 109 22.72 -0.47 -26.91
C SER A 109 24.08 -1.16 -27.03
N THR A 110 24.95 -0.98 -26.04
CA THR A 110 26.30 -1.57 -26.00
C THR A 110 26.49 -2.32 -24.69
N PRO A 111 27.12 -3.50 -24.68
CA PRO A 111 27.51 -4.16 -23.44
C PRO A 111 28.35 -3.18 -22.60
N PRO A 112 27.87 -2.74 -21.43
CA PRO A 112 28.59 -1.76 -20.65
C PRO A 112 29.79 -2.41 -20.00
N GLU A 113 30.85 -1.61 -19.81
CA GLU A 113 31.98 -2.04 -19.00
C GLU A 113 31.51 -2.42 -17.58
N PRO A 114 32.00 -3.53 -17.02
CA PRO A 114 31.65 -3.95 -15.67
C PRO A 114 31.94 -2.83 -14.67
N SER A 115 30.97 -2.55 -13.79
CA SER A 115 31.16 -1.68 -12.64
C SER A 115 30.94 -2.50 -11.37
N PRO A 116 31.69 -2.25 -10.28
CA PRO A 116 31.47 -2.95 -9.02
C PRO A 116 30.08 -2.69 -8.43
N THR A 117 29.45 -1.56 -8.77
CA THR A 117 28.11 -1.18 -8.27
C THR A 117 26.99 -1.68 -9.19
N TYR A 118 27.20 -1.67 -10.50
CA TYR A 118 26.15 -1.95 -11.49
C TYR A 118 26.35 -3.31 -12.14
N ILE A 119 25.28 -4.11 -12.16
CA ILE A 119 25.31 -5.43 -12.77
C ILE A 119 24.94 -5.29 -14.24
N THR A 120 25.72 -5.95 -15.10
CA THR A 120 25.42 -6.05 -16.54
C THR A 120 24.81 -7.42 -16.83
N GLY A 121 23.89 -7.46 -17.78
CA GLY A 121 23.19 -8.71 -18.11
C GLY A 121 22.47 -8.64 -19.44
N THR A 122 21.58 -9.59 -19.66
CA THR A 122 20.74 -9.64 -20.85
C THR A 122 19.34 -10.07 -20.45
N LEU A 123 18.33 -9.26 -20.80
CA LEU A 123 16.95 -9.71 -20.76
C LEU A 123 16.74 -10.69 -21.91
N PRO A 124 16.29 -11.92 -21.66
CA PRO A 124 16.08 -12.90 -22.72
C PRO A 124 14.92 -12.49 -23.63
N SER A 125 14.88 -13.08 -24.82
CA SER A 125 13.70 -13.02 -25.69
C SER A 125 12.58 -13.82 -25.05
N GLU A 126 11.47 -13.16 -24.75
CA GLU A 126 10.32 -13.71 -24.03
C GLU A 126 9.02 -13.43 -24.80
N LEU A 127 8.09 -14.39 -24.76
CA LEU A 127 6.73 -14.15 -25.21
C LEU A 127 5.99 -13.42 -24.07
N VAL A 128 5.49 -12.22 -24.35
CA VAL A 128 4.85 -11.39 -23.32
C VAL A 128 3.46 -10.93 -23.74
N VAL A 129 2.53 -10.95 -22.78
CA VAL A 129 1.31 -10.13 -22.85
C VAL A 129 1.67 -8.76 -22.31
N TYR A 130 1.36 -7.71 -23.06
CA TYR A 130 1.70 -6.35 -22.68
C TYR A 130 0.50 -5.41 -22.71
N LEU A 131 0.60 -4.35 -21.91
CA LEU A 131 -0.37 -3.27 -21.77
C LEU A 131 0.36 -1.94 -21.68
N ARG A 132 0.01 -0.99 -22.54
CA ARG A 132 0.48 0.39 -22.40
C ARG A 132 -0.44 1.14 -21.44
N VAL A 133 0.17 1.80 -20.46
CA VAL A 133 -0.51 2.59 -19.44
C VAL A 133 -0.07 4.04 -19.55
N GLY A 134 -1.05 4.94 -19.48
CA GLY A 134 -0.82 6.39 -19.45
C GLY A 134 -0.19 6.85 -18.14
N LYS A 135 0.04 8.17 -18.06
CA LYS A 135 0.83 8.89 -17.05
C LYS A 135 1.00 8.17 -15.69
N SER A 136 2.27 7.91 -15.35
CA SER A 136 2.76 7.63 -13.98
C SER A 136 2.11 6.46 -13.22
N ALA A 137 1.33 5.60 -13.88
CA ALA A 137 0.79 4.42 -13.22
C ALA A 137 1.92 3.42 -12.97
N VAL A 138 2.37 3.32 -11.71
CA VAL A 138 2.99 2.08 -11.21
C VAL A 138 2.00 0.95 -11.53
N ALA A 139 2.52 -0.18 -12.00
CA ALA A 139 1.70 -1.34 -12.35
C ALA A 139 0.62 -1.58 -11.28
N ASP A 140 -0.64 -1.31 -11.63
CA ASP A 140 -1.73 -1.46 -10.68
C ASP A 140 -2.24 -2.91 -10.73
N ARG A 141 -2.79 -3.37 -9.61
CA ARG A 141 -3.30 -4.74 -9.49
C ARG A 141 -4.46 -5.04 -10.46
N ARG A 142 -5.29 -4.06 -10.79
CA ARG A 142 -6.42 -4.20 -11.74
C ARG A 142 -5.89 -4.43 -13.15
N GLN A 143 -4.84 -3.73 -13.56
CA GLN A 143 -4.17 -3.87 -14.85
C GLN A 143 -3.55 -5.26 -14.99
N LEU A 144 -2.77 -5.70 -14.00
CA LEU A 144 -2.17 -7.04 -14.00
C LEU A 144 -3.24 -8.15 -14.00
N SER A 145 -4.34 -7.96 -13.25
CA SER A 145 -5.49 -8.87 -13.24
C SER A 145 -6.18 -8.92 -14.61
N ALA A 146 -6.39 -7.78 -15.25
CA ALA A 146 -6.98 -7.70 -16.59
C ALA A 146 -6.11 -8.39 -17.64
N MET A 147 -4.80 -8.16 -17.62
CA MET A 147 -3.82 -8.83 -18.50
C MET A 147 -3.81 -10.34 -18.28
N THR A 148 -3.78 -10.79 -17.02
CA THR A 148 -3.79 -12.23 -16.68
C THR A 148 -5.07 -12.91 -17.17
N LYS A 149 -6.25 -12.32 -16.92
CA LYS A 149 -7.53 -12.84 -17.42
C LYS A 149 -7.58 -12.85 -18.94
N TRP A 150 -7.04 -11.83 -19.60
CA TRP A 150 -6.95 -11.77 -21.05
C TRP A 150 -6.08 -12.89 -21.61
N ALA A 151 -4.94 -13.17 -20.98
CA ALA A 151 -4.01 -14.23 -21.36
C ALA A 151 -4.67 -15.62 -21.23
N LEU A 152 -5.27 -15.90 -20.07
CA LEU A 152 -5.95 -17.17 -19.81
C LEU A 152 -7.06 -17.47 -20.82
N ARG A 153 -7.90 -16.48 -21.14
CA ARG A 153 -8.97 -16.64 -22.15
C ARG A 153 -8.48 -16.98 -23.55
N ARG A 154 -7.20 -16.70 -23.84
CA ARG A 154 -6.56 -16.98 -25.13
C ARG A 154 -5.65 -18.21 -25.08
N GLY A 155 -5.74 -19.00 -24.02
CA GLY A 155 -4.93 -20.21 -23.86
C GLY A 155 -3.47 -19.89 -23.58
N TYR A 156 -3.18 -18.83 -22.82
CA TYR A 156 -1.84 -18.53 -22.32
C TYR A 156 -1.81 -18.61 -20.80
N VAL A 157 -0.69 -19.07 -20.24
CA VAL A 157 -0.41 -19.07 -18.81
C VAL A 157 0.75 -18.12 -18.50
N VAL A 158 0.64 -17.36 -17.41
CA VAL A 158 1.70 -16.45 -16.93
C VAL A 158 2.73 -17.26 -16.16
N ILE A 159 4.00 -17.15 -16.53
CA ILE A 159 5.08 -18.04 -16.03
C ILE A 159 6.30 -17.31 -15.48
N GLY A 160 6.31 -15.99 -15.47
CA GLY A 160 7.51 -15.24 -15.13
C GLY A 160 7.23 -13.91 -14.46
N PRO A 161 8.31 -13.14 -14.22
CA PRO A 161 8.24 -11.86 -13.53
C PRO A 161 7.46 -10.82 -14.33
N VAL A 162 6.95 -9.83 -13.62
CA VAL A 162 6.34 -8.65 -14.24
C VAL A 162 7.44 -7.67 -14.58
N THR A 163 7.46 -7.16 -15.81
CA THR A 163 8.37 -6.08 -16.21
C THR A 163 7.57 -4.82 -16.51
N GLN A 164 7.95 -3.70 -15.92
CA GLN A 164 7.44 -2.38 -16.25
C GLN A 164 8.55 -1.61 -16.97
N ILE A 165 8.31 -1.24 -18.22
CA ILE A 165 9.25 -0.47 -19.04
C ILE A 165 8.70 0.94 -19.17
N PHE A 166 9.53 1.94 -18.94
CA PHE A 166 9.15 3.33 -19.07
C PHE A 166 9.80 3.89 -20.33
N SER A 167 8.98 4.37 -21.25
CA SER A 167 9.48 5.08 -22.42
C SER A 167 10.09 6.41 -21.98
N LEU A 168 11.25 6.77 -22.54
CA LEU A 168 11.72 8.14 -22.43
C LEU A 168 10.65 9.05 -23.03
N PRO A 169 10.30 10.16 -22.37
CA PRO A 169 9.40 11.13 -22.96
C PRO A 169 9.99 11.59 -24.30
N ASP A 170 9.15 11.68 -25.31
CA ASP A 170 9.47 12.51 -26.46
C ASP A 170 9.70 13.94 -25.93
N ILE A 171 10.76 14.61 -26.38
CA ILE A 171 11.18 15.93 -25.87
C ILE A 171 10.02 16.93 -26.02
N GLU A 172 9.19 16.75 -27.06
CA GLU A 172 8.02 17.58 -27.34
C GLU A 172 6.81 17.27 -26.44
N ASN A 173 6.76 16.09 -25.82
CA ASN A 173 5.63 15.60 -25.02
C ASN A 173 6.05 15.05 -23.65
N ALA A 174 6.91 15.79 -22.93
CA ALA A 174 7.39 15.42 -21.59
C ALA A 174 6.27 15.11 -20.57
N SER A 175 5.07 15.63 -20.81
CA SER A 175 3.89 15.40 -19.97
C SER A 175 3.19 14.05 -20.22
N GLU A 176 3.52 13.32 -21.29
CA GLU A 176 2.91 12.05 -21.71
C GLU A 176 3.83 10.85 -21.49
N ARG A 177 4.34 10.70 -20.26
CA ARG A 177 5.10 9.49 -19.91
C ARG A 177 4.19 8.27 -20.02
N GLN A 178 4.51 7.38 -20.97
CA GLN A 178 3.89 6.08 -21.11
C GLN A 178 4.77 5.03 -20.43
N ALA A 179 4.12 4.08 -19.76
CA ALA A 179 4.78 2.85 -19.34
C ALA A 179 4.15 1.66 -20.07
N GLU A 180 4.94 0.62 -20.29
CA GLU A 180 4.49 -0.65 -20.82
C GLU A 180 4.67 -1.71 -19.72
N LEU A 181 3.56 -2.33 -19.32
CA LEU A 181 3.56 -3.49 -18.45
C LEU A 181 3.68 -4.74 -19.30
N GLN A 182 4.50 -5.70 -18.87
CA GLN A 182 4.71 -6.97 -19.55
C GLN A 182 4.56 -8.13 -18.55
N LEU A 183 3.80 -9.15 -18.93
CA LEU A 183 3.68 -10.44 -18.26
C LEU A 183 4.30 -11.51 -19.16
N VAL A 184 5.30 -12.23 -18.66
CA VAL A 184 5.88 -13.37 -19.38
C VAL A 184 4.87 -14.51 -19.42
N VAL A 185 4.57 -14.98 -20.62
CA VAL A 185 3.59 -16.04 -20.86
C VAL A 185 4.15 -17.18 -21.70
N ARG A 186 3.49 -18.33 -21.62
CA ARG A 186 3.63 -19.42 -22.60
C ARG A 186 2.25 -19.91 -23.03
N PRO A 187 2.13 -20.57 -24.20
CA PRO A 187 0.91 -21.30 -24.54
C PRO A 187 0.54 -22.30 -23.44
N SER A 188 -0.75 -22.41 -23.16
CA SER A 188 -1.32 -23.42 -22.28
C SER A 188 -1.24 -24.78 -22.97
N ASP A 189 -0.75 -25.78 -22.23
CA ASP A 189 -0.77 -27.18 -22.67
C ASP A 189 -2.21 -27.75 -22.67
N GLU A 190 -3.11 -27.12 -21.91
CA GLU A 190 -4.54 -27.46 -21.90
C GLU A 190 -5.28 -26.80 -23.08
N PRO A 191 -6.09 -27.55 -23.86
CA PRO A 191 -6.89 -27.00 -24.93
C PRO A 191 -7.86 -25.95 -24.37
N ALA A 192 -7.92 -24.77 -25.00
CA ALA A 192 -8.71 -23.61 -24.56
C ALA A 192 -10.23 -23.87 -24.40
N SER A 193 -10.71 -25.06 -24.78
CA SER A 193 -12.10 -25.49 -24.80
C SER A 193 -12.71 -25.75 -23.42
N ASP A 194 -11.94 -26.20 -22.42
CA ASP A 194 -12.53 -26.70 -21.17
C ASP A 194 -12.51 -25.70 -20.01
N ALA A 195 -11.56 -24.77 -19.98
CA ALA A 195 -11.45 -23.77 -18.92
C ALA A 195 -12.59 -22.74 -18.92
N ASN A 196 -13.20 -22.46 -20.08
CA ASN A 196 -14.34 -21.52 -20.19
C ASN A 196 -15.72 -22.19 -20.06
N ARG A 197 -15.82 -23.53 -20.18
CA ARG A 197 -17.10 -24.25 -20.04
C ARG A 197 -17.49 -24.49 -18.58
N ARG A 198 -16.56 -24.42 -17.63
CA ARG A 198 -16.86 -24.57 -16.20
C ARG A 198 -17.40 -23.30 -15.53
N SER A 199 -17.50 -22.19 -16.27
CA SER A 199 -18.03 -20.91 -15.78
C SER A 199 -19.43 -20.58 -16.33
N SER A 200 -20.06 -21.49 -17.08
CA SER A 200 -21.49 -21.37 -17.36
C SER A 200 -22.26 -21.44 -16.04
N PRO A 201 -23.33 -20.65 -15.86
CA PRO A 201 -24.11 -20.69 -14.63
C PRO A 201 -24.59 -22.12 -14.46
N VAL A 202 -24.23 -22.74 -13.33
CA VAL A 202 -24.89 -23.95 -12.88
C VAL A 202 -26.38 -23.63 -12.89
N ASP A 203 -27.08 -24.32 -13.78
CA ASP A 203 -28.53 -24.45 -13.78
C ASP A 203 -28.98 -24.67 -12.33
N GLN A 204 -29.64 -23.67 -11.74
CA GLN A 204 -30.19 -23.73 -10.39
C GLN A 204 -31.42 -24.66 -10.30
N GLY A 205 -31.67 -25.49 -11.33
CA GLY A 205 -32.68 -26.51 -11.34
C GLY A 205 -32.28 -27.76 -10.55
N ARG A 206 -32.86 -27.89 -9.35
CA ARG A 206 -32.94 -29.08 -8.47
C ARG A 206 -31.74 -29.32 -7.55
N ARG A 207 -31.88 -28.84 -6.30
CA ARG A 207 -31.25 -29.46 -5.12
C ARG A 207 -31.67 -30.94 -5.03
N PRO A 208 -30.76 -31.92 -5.03
CA PRO A 208 -31.05 -33.23 -4.46
C PRO A 208 -31.20 -33.08 -2.93
N ALA A 209 -32.13 -33.86 -2.37
CA ALA A 209 -32.41 -33.89 -0.94
C ALA A 209 -31.14 -34.18 -0.11
N PRO A 210 -30.99 -33.57 1.08
CA PRO A 210 -29.84 -33.84 1.93
C PRO A 210 -29.85 -35.31 2.37
N ALA A 211 -28.72 -35.99 2.16
CA ALA A 211 -28.47 -37.30 2.73
C ALA A 211 -28.40 -37.20 4.26
N PRO A 212 -28.86 -38.23 5.00
CA PRO A 212 -28.84 -38.23 6.45
C PRO A 212 -27.41 -38.20 7.01
N PHE A 213 -27.24 -37.35 8.02
CA PHE A 213 -26.04 -37.13 8.80
C PHE A 213 -25.55 -38.43 9.44
N GLN A 214 -24.32 -38.86 9.17
CA GLN A 214 -23.65 -39.91 9.93
C GLN A 214 -22.65 -39.29 10.91
N PRO A 215 -22.73 -39.61 12.22
CA PRO A 215 -21.77 -39.12 13.21
C PRO A 215 -20.41 -39.78 12.96
N ARG A 216 -19.35 -38.97 12.88
CA ARG A 216 -17.97 -39.46 12.88
C ARG A 216 -17.53 -39.69 14.33
N ASP A 217 -17.12 -40.92 14.60
CA ASP A 217 -16.50 -41.36 15.84
C ASP A 217 -15.23 -40.55 16.15
N ALA A 218 -15.18 -40.08 17.39
CA ALA A 218 -14.03 -39.44 18.01
C ALA A 218 -13.00 -40.51 18.42
N ALA A 219 -11.74 -40.33 17.97
CA ALA A 219 -10.61 -41.04 18.53
C ALA A 219 -9.48 -40.04 18.82
N SER A 220 -9.49 -39.52 20.05
CA SER A 220 -8.42 -38.73 20.66
C SER A 220 -7.14 -39.55 20.78
N LYS A 221 -6.00 -38.96 20.43
CA LYS A 221 -4.67 -39.45 20.83
C LYS A 221 -4.11 -38.57 21.97
N PRO A 222 -3.43 -39.14 22.98
CA PRO A 222 -3.03 -38.40 24.16
C PRO A 222 -1.75 -37.59 23.93
N ILE A 223 -1.74 -36.39 24.52
CA ILE A 223 -0.59 -35.49 24.65
C ILE A 223 0.33 -36.07 25.73
N LYS A 224 1.61 -36.28 25.39
CA LYS A 224 2.67 -36.64 26.35
C LYS A 224 3.16 -35.38 27.06
N THR A 225 2.91 -35.33 28.35
CA THR A 225 3.53 -34.44 29.33
C THR A 225 5.02 -34.80 29.48
N MET A 226 5.93 -33.83 29.36
CA MET A 226 7.29 -33.92 29.89
C MET A 226 7.52 -32.78 30.86
N ALA A 227 8.10 -33.15 31.99
CA ALA A 227 8.36 -32.34 33.15
C ALA A 227 9.72 -31.61 33.03
N GLU A 228 9.74 -30.36 33.51
CA GLU A 228 10.88 -29.70 34.17
C GLU A 228 11.20 -30.42 35.51
N PRO A 229 12.39 -30.27 36.16
CA PRO A 229 13.02 -28.96 36.43
C PRO A 229 14.56 -28.93 36.56
N ALA A 230 15.05 -27.75 36.97
CA ALA A 230 16.30 -27.42 37.67
C ALA A 230 17.49 -26.93 36.80
N ASP A 231 17.90 -25.67 36.92
CA ASP A 231 18.81 -25.21 37.99
C ASP A 231 18.99 -23.69 37.92
N ALA A 232 18.81 -23.03 39.07
CA ALA A 232 19.07 -21.62 39.27
C ALA A 232 20.43 -21.44 39.98
N ALA A 233 21.33 -20.66 39.39
CA ALA A 233 22.55 -20.20 40.04
C ALA A 233 22.39 -18.73 40.51
N PRO A 234 22.96 -18.36 41.67
CA PRO A 234 22.77 -17.05 42.28
C PRO A 234 23.78 -16.03 41.75
N ILE A 235 23.34 -14.78 41.59
CA ILE A 235 24.22 -13.62 41.40
C ILE A 235 23.98 -12.66 42.57
N ASP A 236 25.00 -12.54 43.41
CA ASP A 236 25.18 -11.47 44.40
C ASP A 236 25.34 -10.11 43.73
N PRO A 237 24.77 -9.05 44.32
CA PRO A 237 25.38 -7.73 44.23
C PRO A 237 25.73 -7.18 45.62
N ALA A 238 27.02 -7.21 45.95
CA ALA A 238 27.65 -6.17 46.76
C ALA A 238 27.52 -4.84 45.98
N GLY A 239 26.99 -3.75 46.52
CA GLY A 239 27.46 -3.08 47.71
C GLY A 239 28.05 -1.73 47.25
N MET A 240 27.23 -0.69 47.16
CA MET A 240 27.72 0.69 47.13
C MET A 240 26.82 1.58 47.98
N THR A 241 27.48 2.10 49.00
CA THR A 241 27.09 3.05 50.03
C THR A 241 26.65 4.41 49.48
N GLU A 242 25.58 4.93 50.08
CA GLU A 242 25.21 6.35 50.17
C GLU A 242 26.38 7.23 50.62
N PRO A 243 26.30 8.53 50.31
CA PRO A 243 26.38 9.47 51.43
C PRO A 243 25.16 10.41 51.48
N ALA A 244 24.69 10.56 52.71
CA ALA A 244 23.65 11.46 53.15
C ALA A 244 24.00 12.94 52.90
N ALA A 245 23.02 13.71 52.42
CA ALA A 245 23.01 15.16 52.55
C ALA A 245 21.60 15.68 52.83
N ALA A 246 21.45 16.22 54.04
CA ALA A 246 20.59 17.32 54.46
C ALA A 246 19.13 17.37 53.95
N ARG A 247 18.22 16.91 54.81
CA ARG A 247 16.82 17.30 54.84
C ARG A 247 16.69 18.77 55.30
N ALA A 248 16.19 19.63 54.43
CA ALA A 248 15.48 20.84 54.81
C ALA A 248 14.01 20.65 54.38
N GLY A 249 13.12 20.59 55.36
CA GLY A 249 11.70 20.43 55.14
C GLY A 249 11.05 21.73 54.71
N THR A 250 10.30 21.67 53.62
CA THR A 250 9.16 22.54 53.36
C THR A 250 8.01 21.65 52.93
N HIS A 251 7.06 21.44 53.85
CA HIS A 251 5.75 20.88 53.56
C HIS A 251 5.00 21.86 52.65
N ASP A 252 5.05 21.62 51.33
CA ASP A 252 4.12 22.24 50.40
C ASP A 252 2.86 21.37 50.31
N HIS A 253 1.81 21.84 50.97
CA HIS A 253 0.50 21.22 50.95
C HIS A 253 -0.23 21.62 49.67
N GLY A 254 -0.42 20.65 48.76
CA GLY A 254 -1.67 20.56 48.02
C GLY A 254 -1.84 21.47 46.81
N ALA A 255 -0.90 21.46 45.87
CA ALA A 255 -1.29 21.66 44.47
C ALA A 255 -1.87 20.33 43.97
N GLY A 256 -3.18 20.16 44.13
CA GLY A 256 -3.90 19.04 43.51
C GLY A 256 -3.50 18.97 42.04
N ARG A 257 -2.98 17.83 41.58
CA ARG A 257 -2.76 17.58 40.15
C ARG A 257 -4.10 17.76 39.47
N ILE A 258 -4.33 18.94 38.91
CA ILE A 258 -5.44 19.19 38.01
C ILE A 258 -5.10 18.36 36.78
N THR A 259 -5.64 17.14 36.73
CA THR A 259 -5.60 16.34 35.51
C THR A 259 -6.28 17.21 34.46
N PRO A 260 -5.57 17.62 33.38
CA PRO A 260 -6.19 18.44 32.36
C PRO A 260 -7.44 17.72 31.84
N PRO A 261 -8.53 18.46 31.55
CA PRO A 261 -9.76 17.85 31.06
C PRO A 261 -9.46 16.96 29.86
N VAL A 262 -10.07 15.77 29.82
CA VAL A 262 -9.89 14.84 28.72
C VAL A 262 -10.40 15.53 27.45
N PRO A 263 -9.56 15.68 26.40
CA PRO A 263 -9.96 16.35 25.17
C PRO A 263 -11.23 15.73 24.57
N ALA A 264 -12.16 16.58 24.18
CA ALA A 264 -13.47 16.18 23.68
C ALA A 264 -13.38 15.68 22.23
N SER A 265 -12.52 16.30 21.42
CA SER A 265 -12.42 16.01 19.98
C SER A 265 -11.10 15.33 19.56
N LEU A 266 -11.11 14.67 18.40
CA LEU A 266 -9.90 14.08 17.80
C LEU A 266 -8.86 15.16 17.44
N ASN A 267 -9.31 16.35 17.03
CA ASN A 267 -8.41 17.47 16.74
C ASN A 267 -7.70 17.96 18.00
N GLU A 268 -8.40 18.09 19.13
CA GLU A 268 -7.76 18.49 20.40
C GLU A 268 -6.74 17.43 20.88
N LEU A 269 -7.00 16.13 20.67
CA LEU A 269 -6.00 15.09 20.96
C LEU A 269 -4.76 15.23 20.08
N ALA A 270 -4.94 15.52 18.79
CA ALA A 270 -3.84 15.72 17.86
C ALA A 270 -3.02 16.98 18.19
N GLU A 271 -3.68 18.09 18.52
CA GLU A 271 -3.05 19.34 18.95
C GLU A 271 -2.30 19.19 20.28
N ALA A 272 -2.82 18.37 21.20
CA ALA A 272 -2.16 18.04 22.45
C ALA A 272 -1.04 16.98 22.30
N GLY A 273 -0.76 16.49 21.08
CA GLY A 273 0.23 15.44 20.82
C GLY A 273 -0.12 14.08 21.43
N ARG A 274 -1.39 13.84 21.79
CA ARG A 274 -1.87 12.61 22.45
C ARG A 274 -2.24 11.54 21.42
N TYR A 275 -1.30 11.20 20.55
CA TYR A 275 -1.55 10.30 19.41
C TYR A 275 -1.93 8.88 19.81
N ASP A 276 -1.47 8.38 20.97
CA ASP A 276 -1.86 7.06 21.49
C ASP A 276 -3.36 6.99 21.83
N GLU A 277 -3.90 8.05 22.43
CA GLU A 277 -5.33 8.10 22.78
C GLU A 277 -6.19 8.32 21.55
N LEU A 278 -5.71 9.15 20.63
CA LEU A 278 -6.31 9.31 19.32
C LEU A 278 -6.37 7.96 18.60
N ALA A 279 -5.27 7.20 18.54
CA ALA A 279 -5.25 5.85 17.95
C ALA A 279 -6.24 4.90 18.64
N LYS A 280 -6.34 4.94 19.98
CA LYS A 280 -7.31 4.14 20.74
C LYS A 280 -8.77 4.48 20.42
N ARG A 281 -9.09 5.77 20.21
CA ARG A 281 -10.45 6.20 19.82
C ARG A 281 -10.77 5.85 18.37
N LEU A 282 -9.78 5.89 17.50
CA LEU A 282 -9.94 5.63 16.07
C LEU A 282 -10.09 4.15 15.75
N LEU A 283 -9.30 3.31 16.42
CA LEU A 283 -9.25 1.87 16.20
C LEU A 283 -9.95 1.16 17.35
N PRO A 284 -11.25 0.84 17.21
CA PRO A 284 -12.03 0.15 18.22
C PRO A 284 -11.48 -1.27 18.46
N ARG A 285 -12.00 -1.96 19.48
CA ARG A 285 -11.53 -3.31 19.78
C ARG A 285 -11.89 -4.25 18.62
N ALA A 286 -11.11 -5.30 18.40
CA ALA A 286 -11.37 -6.24 17.31
C ALA A 286 -12.78 -6.85 17.33
N ALA A 287 -13.31 -7.15 18.53
CA ALA A 287 -14.66 -7.67 18.70
C ALA A 287 -15.77 -6.71 18.26
N GLU A 288 -15.45 -5.42 18.10
CA GLU A 288 -16.36 -4.36 17.66
C GLU A 288 -16.29 -4.16 16.13
N LEU A 289 -15.35 -4.82 15.43
CA LEU A 289 -15.17 -4.69 14.00
C LEU A 289 -15.73 -5.90 13.25
N ALA A 290 -16.64 -5.65 12.31
CA ALA A 290 -17.08 -6.66 11.36
C ALA A 290 -15.90 -7.16 10.48
N PRO A 291 -15.94 -8.41 9.98
CA PRO A 291 -14.90 -8.97 9.10
C PRO A 291 -14.47 -8.04 7.95
N ALA A 292 -15.44 -7.41 7.27
CA ALA A 292 -15.15 -6.46 6.19
C ALA A 292 -14.40 -5.21 6.69
N GLN A 293 -14.76 -4.69 7.86
CA GLN A 293 -14.09 -3.55 8.48
C GLN A 293 -12.67 -3.91 8.91
N GLN A 294 -12.43 -5.12 9.43
CA GLN A 294 -11.09 -5.61 9.76
C GLN A 294 -10.16 -5.56 8.54
N VAL A 295 -10.65 -5.96 7.36
CA VAL A 295 -9.91 -5.86 6.09
C VAL A 295 -9.59 -4.42 5.71
N TRP A 296 -10.58 -3.52 5.78
CA TRP A 296 -10.39 -2.13 5.40
C TRP A 296 -9.48 -1.35 6.36
N VAL A 297 -9.65 -1.55 7.67
CA VAL A 297 -8.80 -0.97 8.71
C VAL A 297 -7.36 -1.41 8.55
N SER A 298 -7.11 -2.71 8.32
CA SER A 298 -5.77 -3.23 8.07
C SER A 298 -5.11 -2.55 6.88
N ARG A 299 -5.82 -2.48 5.75
CA ARG A 299 -5.30 -1.80 4.55
C ARG A 299 -4.96 -0.35 4.85
N PHE A 300 -5.86 0.38 5.49
CA PHE A 300 -5.67 1.78 5.84
C PHE A 300 -4.44 1.99 6.71
N VAL A 301 -4.32 1.26 7.83
CA VAL A 301 -3.19 1.38 8.75
C VAL A 301 -1.86 1.05 8.05
N HIS A 302 -1.82 0.03 7.19
CA HIS A 302 -0.60 -0.27 6.42
C HIS A 302 -0.15 0.87 5.51
N ARG A 303 -1.07 1.63 4.89
CA ARG A 303 -0.70 2.80 4.06
C ARG A 303 -0.24 3.96 4.92
N VAL A 304 -0.93 4.24 6.02
CA VAL A 304 -0.53 5.25 7.00
C VAL A 304 0.87 4.96 7.54
N ALA A 305 1.16 3.70 7.88
CA ALA A 305 2.48 3.26 8.31
C ALA A 305 3.56 3.49 7.24
N ALA A 306 3.24 3.22 5.97
CA ALA A 306 4.15 3.50 4.86
C ALA A 306 4.40 5.01 4.72
N ALA A 307 3.39 5.86 4.95
CA ALA A 307 3.53 7.31 4.90
C ALA A 307 4.44 7.79 6.02
N GLY A 308 4.22 7.35 7.25
CA GLY A 308 5.09 7.63 8.39
C GLY A 308 6.55 7.24 8.14
N ARG A 309 6.80 6.02 7.61
CA ARG A 309 8.17 5.61 7.24
C ARG A 309 8.78 6.47 6.14
N GLY A 310 7.99 6.86 5.14
CA GLY A 310 8.43 7.76 4.06
C GLY A 310 8.88 9.13 4.60
N ILE A 311 8.08 9.71 5.51
CA ILE A 311 8.41 11.00 6.16
C ILE A 311 9.69 10.86 6.98
N LYS A 312 9.78 9.85 7.84
CA LYS A 312 10.95 9.59 8.71
C LYS A 312 12.24 9.45 7.90
N LYS A 313 12.16 8.85 6.72
CA LYS A 313 13.31 8.70 5.80
C LYS A 313 13.69 10.03 5.13
N LEU A 314 12.71 10.83 4.73
CA LEU A 314 12.94 12.09 4.00
C LEU A 314 13.38 13.24 4.89
N TYR A 315 12.93 13.24 6.15
CA TYR A 315 13.19 14.29 7.13
C TYR A 315 13.81 13.69 8.40
N PRO A 316 15.04 13.15 8.32
CA PRO A 316 15.70 12.52 9.46
C PRO A 316 16.02 13.55 10.55
N GLY A 317 15.90 13.15 11.81
CA GLY A 317 16.28 13.97 12.98
C GLY A 317 15.17 14.87 13.52
N GLU A 318 14.02 14.94 12.87
CA GLU A 318 12.84 15.67 13.34
C GLU A 318 11.72 14.67 13.72
N GLU A 319 11.12 14.86 14.88
CA GLU A 319 9.96 14.08 15.32
C GLU A 319 8.69 14.69 14.74
N HIS A 320 8.33 14.25 13.54
CA HIS A 320 7.15 14.73 12.84
C HIS A 320 5.87 14.16 13.45
N ALA A 321 4.89 15.01 13.74
CA ALA A 321 3.56 14.60 14.22
C ALA A 321 2.93 13.46 13.40
N ALA A 322 3.08 13.51 12.06
CA ALA A 322 2.59 12.47 11.16
C ALA A 322 3.28 11.11 11.37
N VAL A 323 4.57 11.11 11.73
CA VAL A 323 5.33 9.90 12.05
C VAL A 323 4.84 9.31 13.37
N VAL A 324 4.71 10.14 14.41
CA VAL A 324 4.22 9.71 15.74
C VAL A 324 2.80 9.17 15.64
N LEU A 325 1.93 9.84 14.89
CA LEU A 325 0.56 9.37 14.58
C LEU A 325 0.56 8.01 13.89
N ALA A 326 1.39 7.84 12.85
CA ALA A 326 1.48 6.58 12.13
C ALA A 326 2.00 5.44 13.01
N GLU A 327 3.01 5.71 13.86
CA GLU A 327 3.56 4.75 14.82
C GLU A 327 2.51 4.35 15.86
N ALA A 328 1.77 5.31 16.43
CA ALA A 328 0.68 5.05 17.38
C ALA A 328 -0.45 4.21 16.77
N LEU A 329 -0.85 4.50 15.52
CA LEU A 329 -1.86 3.71 14.80
C LEU A 329 -1.39 2.28 14.53
N VAL A 330 -0.13 2.09 14.15
CA VAL A 330 0.47 0.75 13.95
C VAL A 330 0.52 -0.02 15.26
N GLN A 331 0.95 0.62 16.35
CA GLN A 331 0.99 -0.02 17.66
C GLN A 331 -0.41 -0.47 18.07
N ARG A 332 -1.39 0.43 17.99
CA ARG A 332 -2.78 0.11 18.33
C ARG A 332 -3.35 -0.99 17.43
N PHE A 333 -3.05 -0.95 16.12
CA PHE A 333 -3.46 -1.99 15.19
C PHE A 333 -2.89 -3.36 15.57
N ASN A 334 -1.60 -3.44 15.93
CA ASN A 334 -0.96 -4.68 16.37
C ASN A 334 -1.56 -5.23 17.68
N GLU A 335 -2.09 -4.37 18.54
CA GLU A 335 -2.84 -4.82 19.72
C GLU A 335 -4.17 -5.47 19.34
N ILE A 336 -4.95 -4.81 18.47
CA ILE A 336 -6.29 -5.29 18.11
C ILE A 336 -6.26 -6.44 17.10
N SER A 337 -5.28 -6.49 16.19
CA SER A 337 -5.22 -7.50 15.12
C SER A 337 -5.07 -8.92 15.65
N LYS A 338 -4.56 -9.08 16.88
CA LYS A 338 -4.53 -10.36 17.60
C LYS A 338 -5.92 -10.97 17.82
N GLY A 339 -6.97 -10.15 17.82
CA GLY A 339 -8.36 -10.57 17.93
C GLY A 339 -9.11 -10.59 16.60
N PHE A 340 -8.45 -10.36 15.47
CA PHE A 340 -9.12 -10.41 14.16
C PHE A 340 -9.49 -11.86 13.83
N THR A 341 -10.69 -12.02 13.29
CA THR A 341 -11.19 -13.32 12.82
C THR A 341 -10.81 -13.57 11.36
N VAL A 342 -10.41 -12.52 10.66
CA VAL A 342 -9.96 -12.55 9.28
C VAL A 342 -8.49 -12.17 9.26
N ASP A 343 -7.65 -12.97 8.60
CA ASP A 343 -6.35 -12.47 8.19
C ASP A 343 -6.54 -11.60 6.93
N PRO A 344 -6.41 -10.27 7.04
CA PRO A 344 -6.70 -9.36 5.93
C PRO A 344 -5.67 -9.45 4.80
N LEU A 345 -4.53 -10.12 5.02
CA LEU A 345 -3.50 -10.37 4.02
C LEU A 345 -3.72 -11.69 3.28
N ASP A 346 -4.29 -12.69 3.96
CA ASP A 346 -4.39 -14.06 3.44
C ASP A 346 -5.81 -14.51 3.08
N ASP A 347 -6.87 -13.93 3.67
CA ASP A 347 -8.26 -14.34 3.42
C ASP A 347 -8.89 -13.59 2.22
N TRP A 348 -8.63 -14.13 1.03
CA TRP A 348 -9.17 -13.60 -0.22
C TRP A 348 -10.69 -13.61 -0.31
N ALA A 349 -11.36 -14.55 0.33
CA ALA A 349 -12.81 -14.65 0.29
C ALA A 349 -13.45 -13.51 1.08
N GLU A 350 -12.87 -13.14 2.22
CA GLU A 350 -13.29 -11.98 2.99
C GLU A 350 -12.90 -10.67 2.31
N VAL A 351 -11.74 -10.59 1.66
CA VAL A 351 -11.39 -9.43 0.82
C VAL A 351 -12.42 -9.21 -0.29
N ALA A 352 -12.89 -10.28 -0.93
CA ALA A 352 -13.91 -10.18 -1.96
C ALA A 352 -15.27 -9.76 -1.38
N ARG A 353 -15.64 -10.27 -0.19
CA ARG A 353 -16.87 -9.89 0.51
C ARG A 353 -16.82 -8.45 1.03
N ALA A 354 -15.67 -8.00 1.54
CA ALA A 354 -15.44 -6.62 1.94
C ALA A 354 -15.58 -5.63 0.76
N ALA A 355 -15.40 -6.08 -0.48
CA ALA A 355 -15.67 -5.28 -1.66
C ALA A 355 -17.16 -5.14 -2.00
N LEU A 356 -18.02 -5.98 -1.41
CA LEU A 356 -19.48 -5.90 -1.49
C LEU A 356 -20.08 -5.09 -0.33
N ASP A 357 -19.26 -4.68 0.63
CA ASP A 357 -19.68 -3.80 1.73
C ASP A 357 -20.25 -2.48 1.14
N PRO A 358 -21.41 -1.99 1.61
CA PRO A 358 -21.98 -0.73 1.13
C PRO A 358 -21.02 0.46 1.24
N ARG A 359 -20.10 0.44 2.21
CA ARG A 359 -19.07 1.43 2.45
C ARG A 359 -17.76 1.15 1.70
N ALA A 360 -17.66 0.05 0.96
CA ALA A 360 -16.44 -0.32 0.22
C ALA A 360 -15.97 0.80 -0.71
N ALA A 361 -16.89 1.53 -1.35
CA ALA A 361 -16.54 2.65 -2.22
C ALA A 361 -15.85 3.78 -1.43
N ALA A 362 -16.41 4.17 -0.27
CA ALA A 362 -15.85 5.22 0.58
C ALA A 362 -14.49 4.81 1.16
N TRP A 363 -14.34 3.55 1.58
CA TRP A 363 -13.04 3.01 1.99
C TRP A 363 -12.03 3.00 0.84
N GLN A 364 -12.42 2.62 -0.37
CA GLN A 364 -11.53 2.65 -1.53
C GLN A 364 -11.08 4.07 -1.88
N ASP A 365 -11.97 5.05 -1.76
CA ASP A 365 -11.64 6.46 -2.00
C ASP A 365 -10.67 6.99 -0.94
N LEU A 366 -10.89 6.64 0.33
CA LEU A 366 -9.97 6.96 1.41
C LEU A 366 -8.58 6.32 1.20
N ILE A 367 -8.52 5.04 0.82
CA ILE A 367 -7.24 4.37 0.51
C ILE A 367 -6.52 5.07 -0.64
N ARG A 368 -7.25 5.47 -1.70
CA ARG A 368 -6.68 6.19 -2.84
C ARG A 368 -6.13 7.56 -2.44
N GLU A 369 -6.78 8.24 -1.49
CA GLU A 369 -6.28 9.50 -0.94
C GLU A 369 -4.94 9.31 -0.22
N VAL A 370 -4.83 8.28 0.64
CA VAL A 370 -3.57 7.98 1.34
C VAL A 370 -2.49 7.51 0.34
N ASP A 371 -2.85 6.75 -0.68
CA ASP A 371 -1.92 6.38 -1.77
C ASP A 371 -1.44 7.63 -2.54
N GLY A 372 -2.32 8.62 -2.76
CA GLY A 372 -1.96 9.92 -3.31
C GLY A 372 -0.99 10.70 -2.42
N LEU A 373 -1.19 10.64 -1.09
CA LEU A 373 -0.28 11.20 -0.10
C LEU A 373 1.09 10.51 -0.13
N LEU A 374 1.13 9.18 -0.22
CA LEU A 374 2.36 8.40 -0.39
C LEU A 374 3.14 8.83 -1.64
N GLY A 375 2.44 8.99 -2.77
CA GLY A 375 3.04 9.54 -3.98
C GLY A 375 3.64 10.92 -3.75
N ALA A 376 2.90 11.83 -3.11
CA ALA A 376 3.38 13.18 -2.82
C ALA A 376 4.61 13.20 -1.89
N ILE A 377 4.64 12.33 -0.88
CA ILE A 377 5.80 12.11 -0.01
C ILE A 377 6.99 11.63 -0.84
N ALA A 378 6.83 10.57 -1.65
CA ALA A 378 7.89 10.02 -2.48
C ALA A 378 8.48 11.05 -3.45
N TYR A 379 7.66 11.94 -4.01
CA TYR A 379 8.09 13.03 -4.89
C TYR A 379 8.53 14.30 -4.16
N ARG A 380 8.53 14.33 -2.81
CA ARG A 380 8.84 15.50 -1.98
C ARG A 380 8.02 16.75 -2.37
N SER A 381 6.79 16.55 -2.82
CA SER A 381 5.93 17.64 -3.31
C SER A 381 5.10 18.31 -2.21
N LEU A 382 5.20 17.81 -0.98
CA LEU A 382 4.56 18.38 0.22
C LEU A 382 5.59 18.54 1.34
N ASN A 383 5.44 19.63 2.10
CA ASN A 383 6.15 19.82 3.35
C ASN A 383 5.53 18.95 4.47
N PRO A 384 6.26 18.72 5.59
CA PRO A 384 5.78 17.86 6.67
C PRO A 384 4.42 18.28 7.28
N ASP A 385 4.17 19.57 7.43
CA ASP A 385 2.90 20.09 7.99
C ASP A 385 1.71 19.72 7.10
N ALA A 386 1.83 19.91 5.78
CA ALA A 386 0.79 19.54 4.84
C ALA A 386 0.55 18.03 4.80
N ILE A 387 1.61 17.23 4.99
CA ILE A 387 1.50 15.78 5.11
C ILE A 387 0.73 15.41 6.38
N ASN A 388 1.05 16.04 7.52
CA ASN A 388 0.37 15.82 8.78
C ASN A 388 -1.12 16.18 8.71
N SER A 389 -1.46 17.35 8.18
CA SER A 389 -2.86 17.77 8.03
C SER A 389 -3.67 16.80 7.16
N ARG A 390 -3.12 16.35 6.03
CA ARG A 390 -3.79 15.36 5.16
C ARG A 390 -3.93 14.00 5.83
N LEU A 391 -2.91 13.57 6.58
CA LEU A 391 -2.97 12.31 7.31
C LEU A 391 -4.04 12.36 8.41
N LEU A 392 -4.13 13.46 9.16
CA LEU A 392 -5.18 13.67 10.16
C LEU A 392 -6.58 13.69 9.54
N GLN A 393 -6.77 14.33 8.38
CA GLN A 393 -8.04 14.31 7.65
C GLN A 393 -8.42 12.89 7.21
N ALA A 394 -7.48 12.13 6.65
CA ALA A 394 -7.71 10.74 6.26
C ALA A 394 -8.09 9.87 7.48
N VAL A 395 -7.42 10.09 8.61
CA VAL A 395 -7.70 9.41 9.88
C VAL A 395 -9.09 9.75 10.42
N GLN A 396 -9.49 11.03 10.38
CA GLN A 396 -10.82 11.49 10.78
C GLN A 396 -11.91 10.83 9.92
N ARG A 397 -11.73 10.78 8.61
CA ARG A 397 -12.66 10.10 7.69
C ARG A 397 -12.73 8.59 7.96
N ALA A 398 -11.61 7.94 8.28
CA ALA A 398 -11.60 6.54 8.67
C ALA A 398 -12.47 6.30 9.91
N HIS A 399 -12.39 7.18 10.90
CA HIS A 399 -13.23 7.13 12.10
C HIS A 399 -14.71 7.23 11.78
N GLU A 400 -15.09 8.20 10.94
CA GLU A 400 -16.48 8.41 10.53
C GLU A 400 -17.06 7.17 9.85
N LEU A 401 -16.29 6.50 8.99
CA LEU A 401 -16.68 5.24 8.33
C LEU A 401 -16.86 4.06 9.30
N LEU A 402 -16.17 4.09 10.44
CA LEU A 402 -16.31 3.09 11.50
C LEU A 402 -17.51 3.37 12.41
N GLN A 403 -17.93 4.62 12.57
CA GLN A 403 -19.05 5.00 13.44
C GLN A 403 -20.42 4.91 12.76
N THR A 404 -20.50 4.74 11.43
CA THR A 404 -21.78 4.83 10.70
C THR A 404 -22.72 3.62 10.90
N ASP A 405 -22.37 2.63 11.73
CA ASP A 405 -23.20 1.43 11.95
C ASP A 405 -24.46 1.65 12.81
N GLU A 406 -24.55 2.76 13.54
CA GLU A 406 -25.66 2.96 14.48
C GLU A 406 -26.96 3.46 13.83
N VAL A 407 -26.94 4.04 12.63
CA VAL A 407 -28.10 4.81 12.12
C VAL A 407 -29.05 3.98 11.24
N ASP A 408 -28.55 3.02 10.47
CA ASP A 408 -29.38 2.33 9.46
C ASP A 408 -30.09 1.05 9.96
N ASN A 409 -29.68 0.49 11.11
CA ASN A 409 -30.35 -0.69 11.70
C ASN A 409 -31.57 -0.34 12.56
N ALA A 410 -31.82 0.94 12.86
CA ALA A 410 -32.97 1.36 13.66
C ALA A 410 -34.30 1.37 12.86
N GLY A 411 -34.26 1.19 11.53
CA GLY A 411 -35.41 1.36 10.64
C GLY A 411 -36.03 0.08 10.07
N ILE A 412 -35.47 -1.11 10.35
CA ILE A 412 -36.06 -2.38 9.92
C ILE A 412 -36.96 -2.87 11.06
N PRO A 413 -38.30 -2.75 10.96
CA PRO A 413 -39.18 -3.34 11.96
C PRO A 413 -38.92 -4.85 12.06
N PRO A 414 -38.95 -5.44 13.26
CA PRO A 414 -38.78 -6.88 13.41
C PRO A 414 -39.78 -7.59 12.50
N ALA A 415 -39.29 -8.56 11.71
CA ALA A 415 -40.16 -9.39 10.90
C ALA A 415 -41.03 -10.23 11.86
N ASP A 416 -42.34 -10.01 11.82
CA ASP A 416 -43.35 -10.80 12.52
C ASP A 416 -43.40 -12.26 12.03
#